data_AF-A0AAV1I6Q0-F1
#
_entry.id   AF-A0AAV1I6Q0-F1
#
_cell.length_a   1.000
_cell.length_b   1.000
_cell.length_c   1.000
_cell.angle_alpha   90.00
_cell.angle_beta   90.00
_cell.angle_gamma   90.00
#
_symmetry.space_group_name_H-M   'P 1'
#
loop_
_entity.id
_entity.type
_entity.pdbx_description
1 polymer ?
#
loop_
_entity_poly.entity_id
_entity_poly.type
_entity_poly.pdbx_seq_one_letter_code
_entity_poly.pdbx_strand_id
1 'polypeptide(L)'
;MAPAAWKGSDLHYQTNAQDVARTAGKTDPFPAVDQPCEDAADTPLSVALKKTEKPVKYWEYQCHALCCLLVGGGHVKSGEVRRAIEYLPPAAFQRCTYYEKWANAVAVTSIERGTISQKDLDEALGGSHATPEVLYKPGDYVRVKVEDSSVRYRKPHLRTPGYLFGVVGRIDAPCIGYVEEPDIDAFHWVEGPMQPTYRITFYQKDLWEGYQGTDNDTLEIEIWQSWLLPSNEEEFKHQQANRAKLEITNGHKHDHGDHVHDERMEIEQKAVDAEGDDAERSRLTKALVKCHIDKGVIKAEDLTAMIEELESYGSRGLGARMIARAWSDPKYKALMLKDGASAAAELGIEADGWPANGGVTEPNGQLAGVLLKVVEDTPEVYNLLVCTLCSCYPISILGMAPSWYKARSYRARSVRDPRGVLKDFGTTVPEGVAIQICDSNADTRFIKIPLRPAGTEGWTEDQLQALVTRDAVIGVRHPKTVEEFNKEGGVFHPKSEGYKGKFIYQ
;
A
#
# COMPACT_ATOMS: atom_id res chain seq x y z
N MET A 1 32.22 -37.24 13.99
CA MET A 1 32.92 -35.95 13.85
C MET A 1 32.09 -34.92 14.58
N ALA A 2 32.62 -34.32 15.65
CA ALA A 2 31.92 -33.29 16.42
C ALA A 2 31.88 -31.96 15.63
N PRO A 3 30.82 -31.15 15.75
CA PRO A 3 30.75 -29.85 15.08
C PRO A 3 31.68 -28.84 15.76
N ALA A 4 32.43 -28.10 14.95
CA ALA A 4 33.45 -27.15 15.38
C ALA A 4 32.85 -25.99 16.17
N ALA A 5 33.44 -25.71 17.34
CA ALA A 5 33.12 -24.57 18.18
C ALA A 5 33.51 -23.24 17.50
N TRP A 6 32.54 -22.34 17.39
CA TRP A 6 32.74 -20.96 16.95
C TRP A 6 33.49 -20.20 18.06
N LYS A 7 34.74 -19.80 17.81
CA LYS A 7 35.51 -18.95 18.74
C LYS A 7 35.14 -17.49 18.48
N GLY A 8 34.60 -16.83 19.50
CA GLY A 8 34.22 -15.42 19.46
C GLY A 8 35.41 -14.51 19.13
N SER A 9 35.19 -13.57 18.23
CA SER A 9 36.04 -12.39 18.08
C SER A 9 35.35 -11.23 18.81
N ASP A 10 36.10 -10.59 19.70
CA ASP A 10 35.65 -9.46 20.51
C ASP A 10 35.34 -8.24 19.62
N LEU A 11 34.06 -8.04 19.32
CA LEU A 11 33.54 -6.78 18.78
C LEU A 11 33.18 -5.86 19.96
N HIS A 12 34.18 -5.13 20.44
CA HIS A 12 33.96 -4.01 21.37
C HIS A 12 33.26 -2.86 20.64
N TYR A 13 31.94 -2.75 20.81
CA TYR A 13 31.22 -1.50 20.51
C TYR A 13 31.52 -0.47 21.60
N GLN A 14 32.42 0.48 21.31
CA GLN A 14 32.54 1.70 22.11
C GLN A 14 31.38 2.63 21.74
N THR A 15 30.35 2.67 22.59
CA THR A 15 29.32 3.72 22.52
C THR A 15 29.89 5.00 23.12
N ASN A 16 30.25 5.96 22.27
CA ASN A 16 30.69 7.26 22.73
C ASN A 16 29.45 8.10 23.10
N ALA A 17 29.21 8.29 24.40
CA ALA A 17 28.03 8.96 24.94
C ALA A 17 27.94 10.48 24.63
N GLN A 18 28.78 11.00 23.73
CA GLN A 18 28.84 12.42 23.36
C GLN A 18 28.10 12.76 22.05
N ASP A 19 27.66 11.79 21.26
CA ASP A 19 26.96 12.05 19.98
C ASP A 19 25.44 12.28 20.12
N VAL A 20 24.86 12.05 21.31
CA VAL A 20 23.41 12.22 21.57
C VAL A 20 23.04 13.69 21.85
N ALA A 21 24.01 14.61 21.95
CA ALA A 21 23.78 15.98 22.40
C ALA A 21 23.93 17.07 21.31
N ARG A 22 24.03 16.73 20.01
CA ARG A 22 24.35 17.71 18.95
C ARG A 22 23.29 18.01 17.89
N THR A 23 22.05 17.56 18.06
CA THR A 23 20.93 17.84 17.13
C THR A 23 19.71 18.49 17.78
N ALA A 24 19.87 19.09 18.96
CA ALA A 24 18.87 20.01 19.52
C ALA A 24 19.15 21.44 19.04
N GLY A 25 18.63 21.79 17.87
CA GLY A 25 18.59 23.17 17.40
C GLY A 25 19.24 23.38 16.03
N LYS A 26 18.44 23.25 14.98
CA LYS A 26 18.48 24.06 13.76
C LYS A 26 17.22 23.78 12.94
N THR A 27 16.64 24.87 12.44
CA THR A 27 15.41 24.97 11.66
C THR A 27 15.36 24.01 10.48
N ASP A 28 14.19 23.42 10.27
CA ASP A 28 13.83 22.49 9.19
C ASP A 28 14.05 23.15 7.80
N PRO A 29 14.88 22.58 6.91
CA PRO A 29 15.20 23.20 5.63
C PRO A 29 14.32 22.74 4.45
N PHE A 30 13.19 22.05 4.66
CA PHE A 30 12.39 21.52 3.55
C PHE A 30 11.14 22.37 3.23
N PRO A 31 10.81 22.58 1.93
CA PRO A 31 9.55 23.19 1.54
C PRO A 31 8.39 22.26 1.90
N ALA A 32 7.29 22.86 2.39
CA ALA A 32 6.06 22.15 2.72
C ALA A 32 5.54 21.41 1.48
N VAL A 33 5.36 20.09 1.61
CA VAL A 33 4.63 19.29 0.63
C VAL A 33 3.15 19.42 0.99
N ASP A 34 2.40 20.19 0.20
CA ASP A 34 1.01 20.59 0.47
C ASP A 34 -0.04 19.48 0.31
N GLN A 35 0.35 18.20 0.33
CA GLN A 35 -0.60 17.09 0.47
C GLN A 35 -0.07 16.03 1.43
N PRO A 36 -0.60 15.94 2.67
CA PRO A 36 -0.30 14.84 3.55
C PRO A 36 -0.99 13.57 3.02
N CYS A 37 -0.20 12.57 2.63
CA CYS A 37 -0.71 11.22 2.44
C CYS A 37 -1.40 10.80 3.75
N GLU A 38 -2.70 10.47 3.67
CA GLU A 38 -3.55 10.32 4.84
C GLU A 38 -3.13 9.17 5.78
N ASP A 39 -2.30 8.26 5.26
CA ASP A 39 -1.73 7.08 5.90
C ASP A 39 -0.18 7.18 6.07
N ALA A 40 0.42 8.35 5.82
CA ALA A 40 1.87 8.52 5.85
C ALA A 40 2.46 8.27 7.24
N ALA A 41 3.64 7.65 7.22
CA ALA A 41 4.50 7.40 8.37
C ALA A 41 5.00 8.67 9.09
N ASP A 42 4.51 9.84 8.69
CA ASP A 42 4.86 11.18 9.16
C ASP A 42 3.78 11.85 10.02
N THR A 43 2.78 11.13 10.51
CA THR A 43 2.05 11.66 11.68
C THR A 43 3.06 11.80 12.82
N PRO A 44 3.36 13.03 13.31
CA PRO A 44 4.33 13.21 14.36
C PRO A 44 3.97 12.33 15.56
N LEU A 45 4.97 11.77 16.24
CA LEU A 45 4.74 10.88 17.39
C LEU A 45 3.95 11.54 18.53
N SER A 46 3.76 12.86 18.48
CA SER A 46 2.99 13.66 19.43
C SER A 46 1.56 13.99 18.99
N VAL A 47 1.18 13.71 17.74
CA VAL A 47 -0.15 14.05 17.21
C VAL A 47 -1.18 13.02 17.67
N ALA A 48 -2.40 13.51 17.96
CA ALA A 48 -3.53 12.69 18.35
C ALA A 48 -3.85 11.65 17.25
N LEU A 49 -4.19 10.43 17.66
CA LEU A 49 -4.48 9.36 16.71
C LEU A 49 -5.77 9.64 15.92
N LYS A 50 -5.70 9.47 14.60
CA LYS A 50 -6.90 9.40 13.77
C LYS A 50 -7.67 8.13 14.14
N LYS A 51 -8.91 8.31 14.61
CA LYS A 51 -9.77 7.22 15.10
C LYS A 51 -10.58 6.56 13.98
N THR A 52 -10.77 7.28 12.87
CA THR A 52 -11.56 6.84 11.72
C THR A 52 -10.81 5.79 10.92
N GLU A 53 -11.40 4.60 10.82
CA GLU A 53 -10.85 3.53 10.01
C GLU A 53 -11.16 3.73 8.53
N LYS A 54 -10.11 3.75 7.71
CA LYS A 54 -10.23 3.67 6.26
C LYS A 54 -10.54 2.23 5.83
N PRO A 55 -11.54 2.00 4.95
CA PRO A 55 -11.78 0.69 4.36
C PRO A 55 -10.56 0.20 3.58
N VAL A 56 -10.21 -1.07 3.76
CA VAL A 56 -9.14 -1.73 3.00
C VAL A 56 -9.53 -1.75 1.52
N LYS A 57 -8.62 -1.31 0.65
CA LYS A 57 -8.82 -1.25 -0.79
C LYS A 57 -8.52 -2.60 -1.44
N TYR A 58 -9.09 -2.85 -2.61
CA TYR A 58 -8.90 -4.11 -3.32
C TYR A 58 -7.41 -4.42 -3.61
N TRP A 59 -6.63 -3.42 -4.03
CA TRP A 59 -5.21 -3.61 -4.30
C TRP A 59 -4.39 -3.93 -3.03
N GLU A 60 -4.84 -3.46 -1.86
CA GLU A 60 -4.23 -3.79 -0.57
C GLU A 60 -4.51 -5.25 -0.22
N TYR A 61 -5.74 -5.73 -0.46
CA TYR A 61 -6.05 -7.17 -0.36
C TYR A 61 -5.23 -8.00 -1.33
N GLN A 62 -5.06 -7.56 -2.58
CA GLN A 62 -4.20 -8.26 -3.55
C GLN A 62 -2.74 -8.33 -3.07
N CYS A 63 -2.19 -7.23 -2.55
CA CYS A 63 -0.83 -7.19 -2.03
C CYS A 63 -0.67 -8.13 -0.84
N HIS A 64 -1.63 -8.12 0.07
CA HIS A 64 -1.65 -8.98 1.24
C HIS A 64 -1.75 -10.45 0.83
N ALA A 65 -2.73 -10.80 -0.01
CA ALA A 65 -2.95 -12.14 -0.52
C ALA A 65 -1.77 -12.69 -1.34
N LEU A 66 -1.09 -11.86 -2.12
CA LEU A 66 0.12 -12.26 -2.82
C LEU A 66 1.23 -12.62 -1.82
N CYS A 67 1.49 -11.76 -0.84
CA CYS A 67 2.48 -12.03 0.22
C CYS A 67 2.15 -13.34 0.97
N CYS A 68 0.86 -13.55 1.26
CA CYS A 68 0.33 -14.75 1.87
C CYS A 68 0.71 -16.03 1.11
N LEU A 69 0.43 -16.06 -0.18
CA LEU A 69 0.70 -17.21 -1.05
C LEU A 69 2.21 -17.44 -1.25
N LEU A 70 2.99 -16.38 -1.41
CA LEU A 70 4.44 -16.51 -1.60
C LEU A 70 5.14 -17.04 -0.35
N VAL A 71 4.74 -16.56 0.83
CA VAL A 71 5.31 -17.04 2.09
C VAL A 71 4.79 -18.46 2.40
N GLY A 72 3.49 -18.71 2.26
CA GLY A 72 2.87 -20.02 2.50
C GLY A 72 3.37 -21.12 1.56
N GLY A 73 3.69 -20.77 0.31
CA GLY A 73 4.33 -21.66 -0.67
C GLY A 73 5.84 -21.83 -0.47
N GLY A 74 6.45 -21.13 0.49
CA GLY A 74 7.89 -21.18 0.75
C GLY A 74 8.76 -20.50 -0.30
N HIS A 75 8.17 -19.67 -1.17
CA HIS A 75 8.85 -18.93 -2.23
C HIS A 75 9.65 -17.74 -1.69
N VAL A 76 9.16 -17.09 -0.63
CA VAL A 76 9.85 -16.05 0.14
C VAL A 76 9.66 -16.32 1.63
N LYS A 77 10.54 -15.81 2.49
CA LYS A 77 10.35 -15.88 3.95
C LYS A 77 9.83 -14.56 4.49
N SER A 78 8.96 -14.63 5.50
CA SER A 78 8.47 -13.45 6.23
C SER A 78 9.58 -12.54 6.78
N GLY A 79 10.65 -13.12 7.33
CA GLY A 79 11.82 -12.39 7.80
C GLY A 79 12.57 -11.66 6.67
N GLU A 80 12.52 -12.17 5.44
CA GLU A 80 13.11 -11.52 4.27
C GLU A 80 12.27 -10.32 3.86
N VAL A 81 10.95 -10.49 3.81
CA VAL A 81 10.01 -9.38 3.52
C VAL A 81 10.17 -8.29 4.57
N ARG A 82 10.25 -8.68 5.85
CA ARG A 82 10.48 -7.76 6.96
C ARG A 82 11.78 -6.97 6.81
N ARG A 83 12.88 -7.67 6.55
CA ARG A 83 14.19 -7.05 6.28
C ARG A 83 14.07 -6.07 5.11
N ALA A 84 13.46 -6.46 4.00
CA ALA A 84 13.33 -5.58 2.83
C ALA A 84 12.56 -4.28 3.15
N ILE A 85 11.53 -4.33 4.01
CA ILE A 85 10.83 -3.12 4.51
C ILE A 85 11.77 -2.25 5.36
N GLU A 86 12.55 -2.85 6.27
CA GLU A 86 13.46 -2.13 7.17
C GLU A 86 14.65 -1.50 6.45
N TYR A 87 15.04 -2.07 5.31
CA TYR A 87 16.14 -1.58 4.47
C TYR A 87 15.70 -0.51 3.46
N LEU A 88 14.42 -0.14 3.42
CA LEU A 88 13.96 0.95 2.55
C LEU A 88 14.70 2.26 2.90
N PRO A 89 15.15 3.04 1.89
CA PRO A 89 15.74 4.35 2.12
C PRO A 89 14.80 5.23 2.97
N PRO A 90 15.31 6.03 3.92
CA PRO A 90 14.47 6.78 4.86
C PRO A 90 13.35 7.62 4.20
N ALA A 91 13.66 8.29 3.09
CA ALA A 91 12.69 9.08 2.33
C ALA A 91 11.57 8.21 1.71
N ALA A 92 11.91 7.03 1.18
CA ALA A 92 10.93 6.08 0.66
C ALA A 92 10.09 5.48 1.80
N PHE A 93 10.74 5.13 2.92
CA PHE A 93 10.06 4.64 4.10
C PHE A 93 9.07 5.66 4.69
N GLN A 94 9.36 6.96 4.61
CA GLN A 94 8.44 8.01 5.08
C GLN A 94 7.26 8.21 4.13
N ARG A 95 7.52 8.24 2.82
CA ARG A 95 6.51 8.51 1.79
C ARG A 95 5.55 7.36 1.52
N CYS A 96 6.06 6.13 1.45
CA CYS A 96 5.22 4.98 1.10
C CYS A 96 4.18 4.69 2.18
N THR A 97 2.95 4.40 1.74
CA THR A 97 1.92 3.83 2.61
C THR A 97 2.30 2.42 3.05
N TYR A 98 1.51 1.87 3.98
CA TYR A 98 1.77 0.56 4.57
C TYR A 98 1.92 -0.56 3.53
N TYR A 99 0.96 -0.70 2.61
CA TYR A 99 0.99 -1.77 1.61
C TYR A 99 1.92 -1.48 0.43
N GLU A 100 2.26 -0.21 0.16
CA GLU A 100 3.33 0.10 -0.79
C GLU A 100 4.68 -0.42 -0.30
N LYS A 101 4.97 -0.34 1.01
CA LYS A 101 6.18 -0.94 1.59
C LYS A 101 6.19 -2.45 1.42
N TRP A 102 5.05 -3.09 1.58
CA TRP A 102 4.90 -4.53 1.35
C TRP A 102 5.13 -4.90 -0.11
N ALA A 103 4.52 -4.18 -1.05
CA ALA A 103 4.72 -4.41 -2.48
C ALA A 103 6.21 -4.27 -2.87
N ASN A 104 6.90 -3.23 -2.38
CA ASN A 104 8.34 -3.07 -2.59
C ASN A 104 9.15 -4.24 -2.01
N ALA A 105 8.83 -4.66 -0.79
CA ALA A 105 9.52 -5.76 -0.15
C ALA A 105 9.29 -7.11 -0.84
N VAL A 106 8.07 -7.37 -1.32
CA VAL A 106 7.76 -8.55 -2.13
C VAL A 106 8.55 -8.52 -3.44
N ALA A 107 8.63 -7.37 -4.12
CA ALA A 107 9.45 -7.25 -5.34
C ALA A 107 10.92 -7.61 -5.09
N VAL A 108 11.54 -6.98 -4.09
CA VAL A 108 12.96 -7.21 -3.75
C VAL A 108 13.20 -8.68 -3.39
N THR A 109 12.39 -9.24 -2.50
CA THR A 109 12.61 -10.61 -2.01
C THR A 109 12.31 -11.67 -3.08
N SER A 110 11.30 -11.46 -3.92
CA SER A 110 11.03 -12.34 -5.05
C SER A 110 12.17 -12.34 -6.08
N ILE A 111 12.81 -11.19 -6.32
CA ILE A 111 13.99 -11.08 -7.19
C ILE A 111 15.22 -11.76 -6.57
N GLU A 112 15.51 -11.49 -5.30
CA GLU A 112 16.62 -12.13 -4.58
C GLU A 112 16.47 -13.66 -4.53
N ARG A 113 15.24 -14.16 -4.41
CA ARG A 113 14.90 -15.58 -4.44
C ARG A 113 14.85 -16.17 -5.85
N GLY A 114 14.87 -15.33 -6.88
CA GLY A 114 14.76 -15.71 -8.28
C GLY A 114 13.40 -16.30 -8.66
N THR A 115 12.33 -16.03 -7.89
CA THR A 115 10.96 -16.47 -8.22
C THR A 115 10.41 -15.66 -9.40
N ILE A 116 10.85 -14.41 -9.52
CA ILE A 116 10.76 -13.56 -10.71
C ILE A 116 12.13 -12.90 -10.91
N SER A 117 12.43 -12.42 -12.12
CA SER A 117 13.60 -11.58 -12.38
C SER A 117 13.23 -10.09 -12.42
N GLN A 118 14.24 -9.22 -12.30
CA GLN A 118 14.06 -7.78 -12.51
C GLN A 118 13.44 -7.50 -13.90
N LYS A 119 13.90 -8.23 -14.93
CA LYS A 119 13.35 -8.14 -16.29
C LYS A 119 11.86 -8.46 -16.34
N ASP A 120 11.41 -9.52 -15.67
CA ASP A 120 9.99 -9.90 -15.68
C ASP A 120 9.12 -8.80 -15.04
N LEU A 121 9.63 -8.18 -13.97
CA LEU A 121 8.93 -7.10 -13.28
C LEU A 121 8.89 -5.83 -14.13
N ASP A 122 9.99 -5.48 -14.78
CA ASP A 122 10.05 -4.30 -15.65
C ASP A 122 9.14 -4.48 -16.86
N GLU A 123 9.14 -5.65 -17.52
CA GLU A 123 8.20 -5.95 -18.60
C GLU A 123 6.74 -5.84 -18.15
N ALA A 124 6.41 -6.33 -16.94
CA ALA A 124 5.06 -6.22 -16.39
C ALA A 124 4.68 -4.77 -15.99
N LEU A 125 5.66 -3.93 -15.67
CA LEU A 125 5.49 -2.49 -15.44
C LEU A 125 5.50 -1.67 -16.74
N GLY A 126 5.79 -2.30 -17.89
CA GLY A 126 5.83 -1.67 -19.21
C GLY A 126 7.22 -1.17 -19.63
N GLY A 127 8.29 -1.50 -18.91
CA GLY A 127 9.68 -1.30 -19.29
C GLY A 127 10.17 -2.38 -20.27
N SER A 128 10.79 -1.99 -21.37
CA SER A 128 11.43 -2.92 -22.32
C SER A 128 12.95 -2.83 -22.18
N HIS A 129 13.62 -3.97 -21.98
CA HIS A 129 15.08 -4.10 -21.86
C HIS A 129 15.80 -4.55 -23.14
N ALA A 130 15.09 -4.73 -24.25
CA ALA A 130 15.77 -4.95 -25.52
C ALA A 130 16.38 -3.61 -25.97
N THR A 131 17.69 -3.58 -26.25
CA THR A 131 18.32 -2.45 -26.94
C THR A 131 17.50 -2.20 -28.21
N PRO A 132 16.76 -1.09 -28.31
CA PRO A 132 15.83 -0.91 -29.41
C PRO A 132 16.62 -0.85 -30.72
N GLU A 133 16.15 -1.55 -31.76
CA GLU A 133 16.70 -1.36 -33.09
C GLU A 133 16.47 0.09 -33.54
N VAL A 134 17.40 0.63 -34.32
CA VAL A 134 17.26 1.96 -34.93
C VAL A 134 16.17 1.89 -35.98
N LEU A 135 15.04 2.57 -35.74
CA LEU A 135 13.86 2.52 -36.60
C LEU A 135 13.86 3.56 -37.72
N TYR A 136 14.58 4.67 -37.55
CA TYR A 136 14.52 5.81 -38.46
C TYR A 136 15.90 6.16 -39.04
N LYS A 137 15.91 6.77 -40.22
CA LYS A 137 17.12 7.21 -40.93
C LYS A 137 16.99 8.66 -41.42
N PRO A 138 18.10 9.31 -41.83
CA PRO A 138 18.06 10.64 -42.42
C PRO A 138 17.08 10.72 -43.59
N GLY A 139 16.28 11.78 -43.62
CA GLY A 139 15.22 12.00 -44.60
C GLY A 139 13.85 11.45 -44.19
N ASP A 140 13.75 10.63 -43.15
CA ASP A 140 12.46 10.18 -42.62
C ASP A 140 11.73 11.32 -41.89
N TYR A 141 10.40 11.29 -41.94
CA TYR A 141 9.51 12.19 -41.22
C TYR A 141 8.93 11.46 -40.00
N VAL A 142 8.92 12.13 -38.86
CA VAL A 142 8.46 11.55 -37.60
C VAL A 142 7.56 12.51 -36.86
N ARG A 143 6.52 11.98 -36.23
CA ARG A 143 5.60 12.75 -35.39
C ARG A 143 5.95 12.51 -33.93
N VAL A 144 6.07 13.57 -33.15
CA VAL A 144 6.22 13.42 -31.70
C VAL A 144 4.87 12.99 -31.13
N LYS A 145 4.85 11.97 -30.27
CA LYS A 145 3.64 11.48 -29.62
C LYS A 145 2.90 12.63 -28.93
N VAL A 146 1.56 12.60 -29.02
CA VAL A 146 0.71 13.49 -28.22
C VAL A 146 0.67 12.99 -26.78
N GLU A 147 0.51 13.90 -25.82
CA GLU A 147 0.33 13.52 -24.41
C GLU A 147 -1.02 12.81 -24.26
N ASP A 148 -1.00 11.53 -23.87
CA ASP A 148 -2.18 10.78 -23.45
C ASP A 148 -1.98 10.15 -22.05
N SER A 149 -3.01 9.50 -21.52
CA SER A 149 -3.00 8.92 -20.16
C SER A 149 -1.87 7.89 -19.92
N SER A 150 -1.31 7.27 -20.96
CA SER A 150 -0.15 6.37 -20.89
C SER A 150 1.19 7.10 -20.77
N VAL A 151 1.24 8.38 -21.16
CA VAL A 151 2.46 9.22 -21.15
C VAL A 151 2.48 10.22 -19.98
N ARG A 152 1.30 10.55 -19.44
CA ARG A 152 1.07 11.52 -18.36
C ARG A 152 1.72 11.17 -17.01
N TYR A 153 2.09 9.90 -16.77
CA TYR A 153 2.65 9.46 -15.48
C TYR A 153 4.13 9.84 -15.25
N ARG A 154 4.84 10.34 -16.28
CA ARG A 154 6.27 10.71 -16.21
C ARG A 154 6.54 12.09 -15.56
N LYS A 155 5.62 12.66 -14.80
CA LYS A 155 5.86 13.92 -14.06
C LYS A 155 6.20 13.57 -12.61
N PRO A 156 7.44 13.89 -12.17
CA PRO A 156 7.97 15.24 -12.31
C PRO A 156 9.17 15.42 -13.25
N HIS A 157 9.57 14.43 -14.08
CA HIS A 157 10.73 14.57 -14.96
C HIS A 157 10.45 14.16 -16.42
N LEU A 158 10.38 15.17 -17.30
CA LEU A 158 10.18 15.01 -18.74
C LEU A 158 11.24 15.82 -19.50
N ARG A 159 12.00 15.17 -20.39
CA ARG A 159 12.99 15.85 -21.25
C ARG A 159 12.55 16.13 -22.68
N THR A 160 11.48 15.46 -23.17
CA THR A 160 10.85 15.81 -24.45
C THR A 160 9.84 16.96 -24.24
N PRO A 161 10.09 18.18 -24.75
CA PRO A 161 9.25 19.34 -24.43
C PRO A 161 7.84 19.25 -25.02
N GLY A 162 6.85 19.66 -24.23
CA GLY A 162 5.43 19.56 -24.62
C GLY A 162 5.01 20.38 -25.84
N TYR A 163 5.76 21.43 -26.20
CA TYR A 163 5.49 22.23 -27.42
C TYR A 163 5.73 21.43 -28.71
N LEU A 164 6.34 20.25 -28.64
CA LEU A 164 6.56 19.39 -29.80
C LEU A 164 5.44 18.38 -30.02
N PHE A 165 4.55 18.18 -29.04
CA PHE A 165 3.59 17.08 -29.06
C PHE A 165 2.65 17.16 -30.26
N GLY A 166 2.54 16.04 -30.99
CA GLY A 166 1.75 15.94 -32.21
C GLY A 166 2.38 16.60 -33.43
N VAL A 167 3.48 17.34 -33.30
CA VAL A 167 4.15 18.02 -34.42
C VAL A 167 4.99 17.03 -35.21
N VAL A 168 4.96 17.15 -36.54
CA VAL A 168 5.81 16.39 -37.47
C VAL A 168 7.12 17.15 -37.70
N GLY A 169 8.24 16.47 -37.46
CA GLY A 169 9.60 16.95 -37.76
C GLY A 169 10.29 16.05 -38.78
N ARG A 170 11.49 16.47 -39.21
CA ARG A 170 12.34 15.71 -40.15
C ARG A 170 13.66 15.32 -39.47
N ILE A 171 14.09 14.08 -39.70
CA ILE A 171 15.38 13.59 -39.23
C ILE A 171 16.44 13.99 -40.25
N ASP A 172 17.33 14.91 -39.88
CA ASP A 172 18.34 15.47 -40.78
C ASP A 172 19.69 14.76 -40.71
N ALA A 173 19.96 14.06 -39.61
CA ALA A 173 21.21 13.37 -39.34
C ALA A 173 20.97 11.93 -38.87
N PRO A 174 21.96 11.02 -39.01
CA PRO A 174 21.86 9.68 -38.46
C PRO A 174 21.59 9.70 -36.96
N CYS A 175 21.05 8.59 -36.43
CA CYS A 175 20.93 8.37 -34.99
C CYS A 175 22.25 8.75 -34.28
N ILE A 176 22.17 9.63 -33.29
CA ILE A 176 23.36 10.18 -32.61
C ILE A 176 24.01 9.15 -31.67
N GLY A 177 23.30 8.04 -31.42
CA GLY A 177 23.74 6.95 -30.57
C GLY A 177 22.60 6.50 -29.65
N TYR A 178 22.96 5.59 -28.76
CA TYR A 178 22.09 5.19 -27.67
C TYR A 178 22.33 6.13 -26.49
N VAL A 179 21.28 6.82 -26.05
CA VAL A 179 21.31 7.71 -24.89
C VAL A 179 20.33 7.16 -23.87
N GLU A 180 20.74 7.19 -22.61
CA GLU A 180 19.89 6.83 -21.47
C GLU A 180 18.62 7.69 -21.48
N GLU A 181 17.45 7.10 -21.25
CA GLU A 181 16.18 7.82 -21.16
C GLU A 181 15.98 8.38 -19.74
N PRO A 182 16.16 9.70 -19.55
CA PRO A 182 16.22 10.31 -18.22
C PRO A 182 14.86 10.36 -17.53
N ASP A 183 13.77 10.25 -18.31
CA ASP A 183 12.40 10.18 -17.80
C ASP A 183 12.17 8.91 -16.94
N ILE A 184 13.01 7.88 -17.07
CA ILE A 184 12.92 6.64 -16.29
C ILE A 184 14.00 6.62 -15.19
N ASP A 185 15.22 7.06 -15.50
CA ASP A 185 16.31 7.28 -14.52
C ASP A 185 15.86 8.17 -13.34
N ALA A 186 15.07 9.21 -13.61
CA ALA A 186 14.58 10.13 -12.58
C ALA A 186 13.64 9.49 -11.52
N PHE A 187 13.13 8.28 -11.75
CA PHE A 187 12.13 7.62 -10.88
C PHE A 187 12.64 6.33 -10.23
N HIS A 188 13.81 5.83 -10.62
CA HIS A 188 14.32 4.53 -10.16
C HIS A 188 15.77 4.65 -9.67
N TRP A 189 16.11 3.89 -8.63
CA TRP A 189 17.49 3.73 -8.16
C TRP A 189 18.30 2.78 -9.08
N VAL A 190 18.06 2.85 -10.39
CA VAL A 190 18.55 1.95 -11.45
C VAL A 190 18.74 2.76 -12.74
N GLU A 191 19.78 2.45 -13.53
CA GLU A 191 20.06 3.08 -14.83
C GLU A 191 18.86 2.96 -15.79
N GLY A 192 18.50 4.06 -16.47
CA GLY A 192 17.41 4.12 -17.44
C GLY A 192 17.70 3.32 -18.73
N PRO A 193 16.67 2.93 -19.51
CA PRO A 193 16.90 2.19 -20.74
C PRO A 193 17.62 3.05 -21.77
N MET A 194 18.59 2.46 -22.44
CA MET A 194 19.31 3.07 -23.56
C MET A 194 18.41 3.08 -24.80
N GLN A 195 18.03 4.27 -25.30
CA GLN A 195 17.24 4.42 -26.53
C GLN A 195 18.08 5.01 -27.66
N PRO A 196 17.83 4.62 -28.94
CA PRO A 196 18.27 5.41 -30.08
C PRO A 196 17.73 6.84 -29.93
N THR A 197 18.61 7.82 -30.06
CA THR A 197 18.24 9.24 -29.99
C THR A 197 18.49 9.89 -31.34
N TYR A 198 17.56 10.74 -31.74
CA TYR A 198 17.60 11.41 -33.04
C TYR A 198 17.63 12.91 -32.84
N ARG A 199 18.35 13.58 -33.75
CA ARG A 199 18.29 15.02 -33.90
C ARG A 199 17.26 15.36 -34.96
N ILE A 200 16.25 16.10 -34.56
CA ILE A 200 15.05 16.33 -35.37
C ILE A 200 14.86 17.83 -35.54
N THR A 201 14.61 18.22 -36.79
CA THR A 201 14.36 19.60 -37.18
C THR A 201 12.85 19.83 -37.29
N PHE A 202 12.39 20.86 -36.60
CA PHE A 202 11.04 21.40 -36.65
C PHE A 202 11.10 22.85 -37.14
N TYR A 203 10.08 23.33 -37.83
CA TYR A 203 9.98 24.74 -38.17
C TYR A 203 9.31 25.51 -37.04
N GLN A 204 9.80 26.71 -36.73
CA GLN A 204 9.26 27.53 -35.63
C GLN A 204 7.78 27.86 -35.82
N LYS A 205 7.33 28.05 -37.06
CA LYS A 205 5.91 28.27 -37.39
C LYS A 205 4.99 27.06 -37.19
N ASP A 206 5.54 25.85 -37.08
CA ASP A 206 4.75 24.67 -36.67
C ASP A 206 4.56 24.59 -35.16
N LEU A 207 5.50 25.18 -34.41
CA LEU A 207 5.54 25.08 -32.95
C LEU A 207 4.75 26.21 -32.29
N TRP A 208 4.75 27.39 -32.89
CA TRP A 208 4.23 28.61 -32.28
C TRP A 208 3.22 29.31 -33.19
N GLU A 209 1.98 29.40 -32.71
CA GLU A 209 0.97 30.25 -33.33
C GLU A 209 1.42 31.72 -33.29
N GLY A 210 1.35 32.42 -34.43
CA GLY A 210 1.73 33.83 -34.53
C GLY A 210 3.24 34.12 -34.53
N TYR A 211 4.10 33.14 -34.79
CA TYR A 211 5.55 33.34 -34.92
C TYR A 211 5.91 34.32 -36.06
N GLN A 212 6.61 35.42 -35.72
CA GLN A 212 6.91 36.53 -36.64
C GLN A 212 8.22 36.35 -37.45
N GLY A 213 8.96 35.27 -37.23
CA GLY A 213 10.19 34.96 -37.96
C GLY A 213 9.94 34.41 -39.37
N THR A 214 11.02 34.00 -40.04
CA THR A 214 10.95 33.52 -41.42
C THR A 214 10.37 32.10 -41.51
N ASP A 215 9.87 31.71 -42.69
CA ASP A 215 9.40 30.34 -42.93
C ASP A 215 10.51 29.29 -42.83
N ASN A 216 11.77 29.73 -42.86
CA ASN A 216 12.95 28.88 -42.79
C ASN A 216 13.54 28.79 -41.38
N ASP A 217 12.97 29.47 -40.39
CA ASP A 217 13.46 29.42 -39.02
C ASP A 217 13.10 28.07 -38.40
N THR A 218 14.11 27.38 -37.87
CA THR A 218 13.97 26.02 -37.34
C THR A 218 14.37 25.91 -35.87
N LEU A 219 13.86 24.87 -35.22
CA LEU A 219 14.34 24.31 -33.97
C LEU A 219 14.95 22.94 -34.29
N GLU A 220 16.17 22.72 -33.84
CA GLU A 220 16.80 21.41 -33.83
C GLU A 220 16.86 20.91 -32.38
N ILE A 221 16.36 19.70 -32.14
CA ILE A 221 16.32 19.11 -30.79
C ILE A 221 16.51 17.61 -30.82
N GLU A 222 17.06 17.07 -29.74
CA GLU A 222 17.27 15.64 -29.53
C GLU A 222 16.02 15.00 -28.90
N ILE A 223 15.53 13.91 -29.49
CA ILE A 223 14.36 13.18 -29.02
C ILE A 223 14.64 11.67 -29.05
N TRP A 224 14.33 10.97 -27.95
CA TRP A 224 14.43 9.52 -27.83
C TRP A 224 13.42 8.82 -28.75
N GLN A 225 13.80 7.69 -29.35
CA GLN A 225 12.96 6.91 -30.26
C GLN A 225 11.58 6.57 -29.68
N SER A 226 11.52 6.34 -28.37
CA SER A 226 10.30 6.04 -27.60
C SER A 226 9.22 7.12 -27.74
N TRP A 227 9.58 8.35 -28.08
CA TRP A 227 8.69 9.50 -28.24
C TRP A 227 8.22 9.75 -29.68
N LEU A 228 8.69 8.95 -30.64
CA LEU A 228 8.44 9.14 -32.06
C LEU A 228 7.41 8.14 -32.59
N LEU A 229 6.62 8.62 -33.54
CA LEU A 229 5.75 7.83 -34.39
C LEU A 229 6.18 8.03 -35.86
N PRO A 230 6.06 7.01 -36.72
CA PRO A 230 6.31 7.19 -38.14
C PRO A 230 5.33 8.24 -38.71
N SER A 231 5.83 9.10 -39.59
CA SER A 231 5.04 10.04 -40.38
C SER A 231 5.55 10.04 -41.83
N ASN A 232 5.07 10.97 -42.65
CA ASN A 232 5.42 11.03 -44.07
C ASN A 232 5.48 12.49 -44.56
N GLU A 233 6.00 12.64 -45.77
CA GLU A 233 6.17 13.94 -46.41
C GLU A 233 4.84 14.67 -46.66
N GLU A 234 3.75 13.94 -46.88
CA GLU A 234 2.42 14.52 -47.10
C GLU A 234 1.88 15.17 -45.83
N GLU A 235 1.97 14.49 -44.68
CA GLU A 235 1.58 15.03 -43.38
C GLU A 235 2.44 16.23 -42.99
N PHE A 236 3.75 16.16 -43.26
CA PHE A 236 4.67 17.27 -43.05
C PHE A 236 4.31 18.50 -43.91
N LYS A 237 4.00 18.30 -45.20
CA LYS A 237 3.54 19.36 -46.10
C LYS A 237 2.15 19.86 -45.75
N HIS A 238 1.26 19.00 -45.27
CA HIS A 238 -0.08 19.39 -44.83
C HIS A 238 -0.02 20.27 -43.58
N GLN A 239 0.83 19.93 -42.62
CA GLN A 239 1.16 20.76 -41.46
C GLN A 239 1.65 22.15 -41.93
N GLN A 240 2.54 22.20 -42.91
CA GLN A 240 3.01 23.45 -43.53
C GLN A 240 1.90 24.24 -44.25
N ALA A 241 1.03 23.56 -44.99
CA ALA A 241 -0.06 24.21 -45.75
C ALA A 241 -1.15 24.79 -44.83
N ASN A 242 -1.36 24.19 -43.66
CA ASN A 242 -2.28 24.72 -42.66
C ASN A 242 -1.77 26.04 -42.03
N ARG A 243 -0.46 26.30 -42.06
CA ARG A 243 0.12 27.61 -41.68
C ARG A 243 -0.42 28.75 -42.57
N ALA A 244 -0.53 28.51 -43.87
CA ALA A 244 -0.93 29.53 -44.85
C ALA A 244 -2.43 29.87 -44.82
N LYS A 245 -3.27 28.99 -44.26
CA LYS A 245 -4.72 29.22 -44.13
C LYS A 245 -5.10 30.07 -42.92
N LEU A 246 -4.32 29.99 -41.84
CA LEU A 246 -4.55 30.73 -40.60
C LEU A 246 -4.25 32.25 -40.73
N GLU A 247 -3.45 32.66 -41.71
CA GLU A 247 -3.18 34.09 -41.98
C GLU A 247 -4.39 34.85 -42.62
N ILE A 248 -5.48 34.17 -43.03
CA ILE A 248 -6.57 34.80 -43.81
C ILE A 248 -7.90 34.98 -43.04
N THR A 249 -8.08 34.43 -41.84
CA THR A 249 -9.38 34.57 -41.14
C THR A 249 -9.36 35.68 -40.07
N ASN A 250 -9.74 36.88 -40.49
CA ASN A 250 -10.28 37.92 -39.61
C ASN A 250 -11.50 37.37 -38.85
N GLY A 251 -11.52 37.53 -37.53
CA GLY A 251 -12.50 36.92 -36.65
C GLY A 251 -13.94 37.40 -36.86
N HIS A 252 -14.90 36.48 -36.70
CA HIS A 252 -16.27 36.82 -36.31
C HIS A 252 -16.95 35.73 -35.47
N LYS A 253 -17.49 36.22 -34.35
CA LYS A 253 -18.47 35.77 -33.35
C LYS A 253 -19.24 34.45 -33.54
N HIS A 254 -19.31 33.75 -32.42
CA HIS A 254 -20.12 32.57 -32.10
C HIS A 254 -21.62 32.85 -32.06
N ASP A 255 -22.42 31.87 -32.48
CA ASP A 255 -23.70 31.52 -31.86
C ASP A 255 -24.07 30.06 -32.18
N HIS A 256 -24.14 29.19 -31.17
CA HIS A 256 -24.94 27.96 -31.19
C HIS A 256 -25.33 27.62 -29.75
N GLY A 257 -26.64 27.66 -29.50
CA GLY A 257 -27.26 27.47 -28.20
C GLY A 257 -27.31 26.01 -27.71
N ASP A 258 -27.28 25.93 -26.38
CA ASP A 258 -27.89 24.97 -25.45
C ASP A 258 -28.15 23.54 -25.92
N HIS A 259 -27.08 22.75 -25.91
CA HIS A 259 -27.13 21.39 -25.38
C HIS A 259 -25.99 21.22 -24.36
N VAL A 260 -26.35 21.03 -23.09
CA VAL A 260 -25.38 20.74 -22.02
C VAL A 260 -24.87 19.32 -22.25
N HIS A 261 -23.77 19.22 -22.98
CA HIS A 261 -22.88 18.08 -22.86
C HIS A 261 -22.10 18.34 -21.57
N ASP A 262 -22.26 17.48 -20.55
CA ASP A 262 -21.26 17.41 -19.47
C ASP A 262 -19.91 17.35 -20.17
N GLU A 263 -19.07 18.37 -19.96
CA GLU A 263 -17.82 18.48 -20.68
C GLU A 263 -17.03 17.20 -20.44
N ARG A 264 -16.36 16.69 -21.47
CA ARG A 264 -15.48 15.52 -21.35
C ARG A 264 -14.50 15.68 -20.18
N MET A 265 -14.10 16.92 -19.89
CA MET A 265 -13.36 17.35 -18.71
C MET A 265 -14.06 17.02 -17.38
N GLU A 266 -15.37 17.20 -17.24
CA GLU A 266 -16.11 16.83 -16.03
C GLU A 266 -16.29 15.32 -15.88
N ILE A 267 -16.49 14.57 -16.99
CA ILE A 267 -16.58 13.10 -16.94
C ILE A 267 -15.22 12.49 -16.60
N GLU A 268 -14.14 13.01 -17.20
CA GLU A 268 -12.76 12.57 -16.94
C GLU A 268 -12.26 13.05 -15.57
N GLN A 269 -12.62 14.25 -15.11
CA GLN A 269 -12.33 14.69 -13.75
C GLN A 269 -13.09 13.86 -12.72
N LYS A 270 -14.36 13.49 -12.98
CA LYS A 270 -15.10 12.52 -12.14
C LYS A 270 -14.45 11.13 -12.14
N ALA A 271 -13.85 10.70 -13.25
CA ALA A 271 -13.10 9.44 -13.33
C ALA A 271 -11.76 9.51 -12.60
N VAL A 272 -11.02 10.62 -12.71
CA VAL A 272 -9.75 10.89 -11.99
C VAL A 272 -9.98 11.07 -10.49
N ASP A 273 -11.06 11.75 -10.10
CA ASP A 273 -11.49 11.91 -8.71
C ASP A 273 -12.00 10.57 -8.14
N ALA A 274 -12.53 9.67 -8.98
CA ALA A 274 -12.91 8.30 -8.61
C ALA A 274 -11.71 7.32 -8.60
N GLU A 275 -10.66 7.57 -9.38
CA GLU A 275 -9.42 6.77 -9.49
C GLU A 275 -8.27 7.27 -8.59
N GLY A 276 -8.53 8.28 -7.75
CA GLY A 276 -7.50 8.98 -6.99
C GLY A 276 -6.52 8.04 -6.27
N ASP A 277 -5.20 8.31 -6.38
CA ASP A 277 -4.08 7.74 -5.60
C ASP A 277 -3.87 6.19 -5.68
N ASP A 278 -4.95 5.41 -5.67
CA ASP A 278 -4.98 3.94 -5.67
C ASP A 278 -4.55 3.35 -7.03
N ALA A 279 -4.81 4.04 -8.15
CA ALA A 279 -4.39 3.57 -9.47
C ALA A 279 -2.86 3.51 -9.62
N GLU A 280 -2.15 4.53 -9.13
CA GLU A 280 -0.69 4.59 -9.11
C GLU A 280 -0.12 3.60 -8.08
N ARG A 281 -0.62 3.64 -6.85
CA ARG A 281 -0.19 2.73 -5.76
C ARG A 281 -0.36 1.25 -6.07
N SER A 282 -1.42 0.89 -6.81
CA SER A 282 -1.70 -0.50 -7.17
C SER A 282 -0.82 -1.06 -8.27
N ARG A 283 -0.05 -0.24 -9.01
CA ARG A 283 0.71 -0.68 -10.20
C ARG A 283 1.71 -1.77 -9.87
N LEU A 284 2.54 -1.56 -8.85
CA LEU A 284 3.57 -2.52 -8.44
C LEU A 284 2.93 -3.85 -8.04
N THR A 285 1.88 -3.80 -7.22
CA THR A 285 1.14 -5.00 -6.81
C THR A 285 0.57 -5.76 -8.01
N LYS A 286 -0.06 -5.06 -8.96
CA LYS A 286 -0.62 -5.68 -10.17
C LYS A 286 0.47 -6.32 -11.04
N ALA A 287 1.60 -5.65 -11.21
CA ALA A 287 2.75 -6.19 -11.94
C ALA A 287 3.30 -7.45 -11.26
N LEU A 288 3.51 -7.41 -9.93
CA LEU A 288 3.96 -8.56 -9.16
C LEU A 288 2.99 -9.74 -9.26
N VAL A 289 1.69 -9.51 -9.13
CA VAL A 289 0.66 -10.55 -9.31
C VAL A 289 0.79 -11.18 -10.70
N LYS A 290 0.88 -10.36 -11.75
CA LYS A 290 1.05 -10.84 -13.11
C LYS A 290 2.31 -11.67 -13.27
N CYS A 291 3.48 -11.19 -12.82
CA CYS A 291 4.74 -11.93 -12.94
C CYS A 291 4.67 -13.30 -12.26
N HIS A 292 4.13 -13.38 -11.03
CA HIS A 292 4.08 -14.64 -10.30
C HIS A 292 3.05 -15.62 -10.88
N ILE A 293 1.96 -15.14 -11.49
CA ILE A 293 1.02 -15.98 -12.25
C ILE A 293 1.67 -16.49 -13.54
N ASP A 294 2.30 -15.61 -14.32
CA ASP A 294 2.93 -15.98 -15.60
C ASP A 294 4.08 -16.99 -15.40
N LYS A 295 4.81 -16.90 -14.29
CA LYS A 295 5.85 -17.86 -13.89
C LYS A 295 5.31 -19.14 -13.25
N GLY A 296 4.01 -19.23 -13.00
CA GLY A 296 3.38 -20.37 -12.32
C GLY A 296 3.80 -20.53 -10.86
N VAL A 297 4.32 -19.46 -10.23
CA VAL A 297 4.66 -19.44 -8.80
C VAL A 297 3.39 -19.45 -7.96
N ILE A 298 2.35 -18.75 -8.41
CA ILE A 298 1.01 -18.82 -7.83
C ILE A 298 -0.03 -19.03 -8.94
N LYS A 299 -1.23 -19.45 -8.57
CA LYS A 299 -2.38 -19.50 -9.49
C LYS A 299 -3.34 -18.33 -9.24
N ALA A 300 -4.04 -17.91 -10.29
CA ALA A 300 -5.03 -16.83 -10.20
C ALA A 300 -6.21 -17.21 -9.29
N GLU A 301 -6.60 -18.48 -9.30
CA GLU A 301 -7.67 -19.02 -8.47
C GLU A 301 -7.27 -18.98 -6.99
N ASP A 302 -6.03 -19.33 -6.68
CA ASP A 302 -5.50 -19.30 -5.31
C ASP A 302 -5.46 -17.87 -4.77
N LEU A 303 -5.07 -16.89 -5.60
CA LEU A 303 -5.11 -15.46 -5.24
C LEU A 303 -6.53 -14.98 -4.96
N THR A 304 -7.49 -15.37 -5.81
CA THR A 304 -8.89 -14.99 -5.64
C THR A 304 -9.47 -15.59 -4.35
N ALA A 305 -9.25 -16.90 -4.13
CA ALA A 305 -9.69 -17.58 -2.91
C ALA A 305 -9.07 -16.96 -1.65
N MET A 306 -7.80 -16.56 -1.72
CA MET A 306 -7.11 -15.89 -0.63
C MET A 306 -7.70 -14.51 -0.31
N ILE A 307 -8.05 -13.73 -1.34
CA ILE A 307 -8.72 -12.44 -1.17
C ILE A 307 -10.11 -12.64 -0.54
N GLU A 308 -10.91 -13.58 -1.05
CA GLU A 308 -12.23 -13.89 -0.49
C GLU A 308 -12.13 -14.31 0.99
N GLU A 309 -11.12 -15.11 1.34
CA GLU A 309 -10.87 -15.52 2.71
C GLU A 309 -10.51 -14.32 3.60
N LEU A 310 -9.58 -13.45 3.15
CA LEU A 310 -9.21 -12.22 3.87
C LEU A 310 -10.39 -11.27 4.08
N GLU A 311 -11.23 -11.08 3.07
CA GLU A 311 -12.44 -10.25 3.17
C GLU A 311 -13.48 -10.86 4.11
N SER A 312 -13.53 -12.19 4.21
CA SER A 312 -14.43 -12.86 5.12
C SER A 312 -13.99 -12.74 6.58
N TYR A 313 -12.71 -12.51 6.85
CA TYR A 313 -12.23 -12.32 8.21
C TYR A 313 -12.79 -11.06 8.86
N GLY A 314 -12.84 -11.06 10.19
CA GLY A 314 -13.54 -10.05 10.95
C GLY A 314 -15.04 -10.32 10.92
N SER A 315 -15.67 -10.34 9.73
CA SER A 315 -17.13 -10.49 9.60
C SER A 315 -17.70 -11.70 10.36
N ARG A 316 -16.88 -12.74 10.59
CA ARG A 316 -17.22 -13.98 11.33
C ARG A 316 -17.49 -13.76 12.83
N GLY A 317 -17.03 -12.66 13.43
CA GLY A 317 -17.27 -12.37 14.86
C GLY A 317 -16.59 -13.34 15.82
N LEU A 318 -15.53 -14.04 15.37
CA LEU A 318 -14.95 -15.17 16.11
C LEU A 318 -14.34 -14.75 17.44
N GLY A 319 -13.57 -13.66 17.46
CA GLY A 319 -13.02 -13.14 18.71
C GLY A 319 -14.10 -12.75 19.71
N ALA A 320 -15.14 -12.06 19.25
CA ALA A 320 -16.28 -11.68 20.08
C ALA A 320 -16.99 -12.89 20.69
N ARG A 321 -17.19 -13.96 19.89
CA ARG A 321 -17.76 -15.23 20.35
C ARG A 321 -16.89 -15.90 21.42
N MET A 322 -15.57 -15.95 21.23
CA MET A 322 -14.65 -16.47 22.24
C MET A 322 -14.74 -15.69 23.56
N ILE A 323 -14.78 -14.35 23.51
CA ILE A 323 -14.91 -13.51 24.72
C ILE A 323 -16.27 -13.72 25.41
N ALA A 324 -17.36 -13.75 24.65
CA ALA A 324 -18.70 -13.96 25.19
C ALA A 324 -18.84 -15.31 25.89
N ARG A 325 -18.26 -16.37 25.30
CA ARG A 325 -18.17 -17.69 25.93
C ARG A 325 -17.36 -17.65 27.22
N ALA A 326 -16.22 -16.97 27.22
CA ALA A 326 -15.39 -16.82 28.43
C ALA A 326 -16.09 -16.02 29.54
N TRP A 327 -16.96 -15.07 29.22
CA TRP A 327 -17.77 -14.36 30.22
C TRP A 327 -18.91 -15.20 30.82
N SER A 328 -19.39 -16.21 30.09
CA SER A 328 -20.52 -17.05 30.50
C SER A 328 -20.11 -18.38 31.11
N ASP A 329 -18.94 -18.90 30.74
CA ASP A 329 -18.44 -20.22 31.13
C ASP A 329 -17.05 -20.10 31.78
N PRO A 330 -16.96 -20.18 33.12
CA PRO A 330 -15.70 -20.10 33.84
C PRO A 330 -14.71 -21.22 33.47
N LYS A 331 -15.19 -22.41 33.06
CA LYS A 331 -14.31 -23.51 32.63
C LYS A 331 -13.68 -23.20 31.28
N TYR A 332 -14.48 -22.71 30.34
CA TYR A 332 -13.99 -22.25 29.04
C TYR A 332 -13.00 -21.10 29.20
N LYS A 333 -13.28 -20.12 30.07
CA LYS A 333 -12.35 -19.03 30.37
C LYS A 333 -11.01 -19.54 30.88
N ALA A 334 -11.02 -20.49 31.82
CA ALA A 334 -9.80 -21.10 32.35
C ALA A 334 -9.00 -21.84 31.26
N LEU A 335 -9.68 -22.55 30.35
CA LEU A 335 -9.06 -23.15 29.17
C LEU A 335 -8.43 -22.07 28.27
N MET A 336 -9.20 -21.05 27.92
CA MET A 336 -8.79 -19.97 27.02
C MET A 336 -7.56 -19.20 27.52
N LEU A 337 -7.46 -18.94 28.82
CA LEU A 337 -6.29 -18.30 29.43
C LEU A 337 -5.03 -19.17 29.43
N LYS A 338 -5.23 -20.49 29.55
CA LYS A 338 -4.15 -21.49 29.54
C LYS A 338 -3.67 -21.77 28.11
N ASP A 339 -4.60 -21.95 27.18
CA ASP A 339 -4.36 -22.33 25.80
C ASP A 339 -5.48 -21.75 24.90
N GLY A 340 -5.19 -20.60 24.28
CA GLY A 340 -6.14 -19.94 23.40
C GLY A 340 -6.45 -20.76 22.15
N ALA A 341 -5.50 -21.55 21.63
CA ALA A 341 -5.71 -22.35 20.43
C ALA A 341 -6.71 -23.49 20.69
N SER A 342 -6.57 -24.19 21.82
CA SER A 342 -7.54 -25.20 22.25
C SER A 342 -8.94 -24.61 22.48
N ALA A 343 -9.03 -23.42 23.07
CA ALA A 343 -10.31 -22.73 23.24
C ALA A 343 -10.96 -22.30 21.92
N ALA A 344 -10.16 -21.88 20.93
CA ALA A 344 -10.67 -21.60 19.58
C ALA A 344 -11.21 -22.88 18.92
N ALA A 345 -10.46 -23.98 19.01
CA ALA A 345 -10.85 -25.27 18.45
C ALA A 345 -12.17 -25.80 19.03
N GLU A 346 -12.43 -25.61 20.33
CA GLU A 346 -13.71 -26.00 20.97
C GLU A 346 -14.93 -25.31 20.33
N LEU A 347 -14.75 -24.11 19.77
CA LEU A 347 -15.82 -23.37 19.08
C LEU A 347 -15.94 -23.70 17.58
N GLY A 348 -15.19 -24.70 17.09
CA GLY A 348 -15.10 -25.02 15.67
C GLY A 348 -14.36 -23.94 14.87
N ILE A 349 -13.57 -23.10 15.55
CA ILE A 349 -12.65 -22.18 14.87
C ILE A 349 -11.40 -23.01 14.56
N GLU A 350 -11.46 -23.70 13.41
CA GLU A 350 -10.37 -24.58 12.98
C GLU A 350 -9.08 -23.78 12.80
N ALA A 351 -8.03 -24.31 13.41
CA ALA A 351 -6.64 -23.87 13.24
C ALA A 351 -5.96 -24.54 12.03
N ASP A 352 -6.71 -25.32 11.26
CA ASP A 352 -6.16 -26.36 10.39
C ASP A 352 -5.91 -25.85 8.98
N GLY A 353 -4.66 -25.43 8.78
CA GLY A 353 -3.97 -25.19 7.52
C GLY A 353 -2.46 -25.45 7.70
N TRP A 354 -2.12 -26.73 7.97
CA TRP A 354 -0.81 -27.42 7.91
C TRP A 354 0.37 -27.01 8.86
N PRO A 355 1.02 -27.94 9.61
CA PRO A 355 0.51 -28.98 10.51
C PRO A 355 0.94 -28.85 12.01
N ALA A 356 0.11 -29.48 12.87
CA ALA A 356 0.33 -30.28 14.10
C ALA A 356 0.79 -29.71 15.45
N ASN A 357 1.33 -28.49 15.60
CA ASN A 357 1.56 -27.91 16.94
C ASN A 357 1.25 -26.40 16.98
N GLY A 358 -0.04 -26.05 16.96
CA GLY A 358 -0.55 -24.73 17.39
C GLY A 358 -1.09 -23.82 16.28
N GLY A 359 -2.43 -23.73 16.21
CA GLY A 359 -3.20 -22.48 16.30
C GLY A 359 -3.32 -21.50 15.11
N VAL A 360 -4.56 -21.41 14.58
CA VAL A 360 -5.32 -20.31 13.94
C VAL A 360 -4.79 -19.61 12.68
N THR A 361 -4.58 -20.34 11.58
CA THR A 361 -4.35 -19.89 10.17
C THR A 361 -4.52 -18.38 9.85
N GLU A 362 -3.43 -17.60 9.94
CA GLU A 362 -3.28 -16.27 9.34
C GLU A 362 -2.73 -16.50 7.94
N PRO A 363 -3.27 -15.84 6.92
CA PRO A 363 -2.81 -16.14 5.58
C PRO A 363 -1.44 -15.57 5.26
N ASN A 364 -0.83 -14.73 6.09
CA ASN A 364 0.47 -14.07 5.88
C ASN A 364 1.68 -15.04 5.79
N GLY A 365 1.42 -16.34 5.60
CA GLY A 365 2.38 -17.43 5.42
C GLY A 365 3.17 -17.80 6.67
N GLN A 366 2.69 -17.42 7.86
CA GLN A 366 3.37 -17.78 9.10
C GLN A 366 2.40 -18.35 10.11
N LEU A 367 1.85 -19.56 9.90
CA LEU A 367 1.14 -20.29 10.97
C LEU A 367 1.26 -21.80 10.96
N ALA A 368 2.43 -22.30 10.57
CA ALA A 368 2.95 -23.42 11.35
C ALA A 368 3.61 -22.84 12.61
N GLY A 369 2.87 -22.74 13.73
CA GLY A 369 3.48 -22.55 15.07
C GLY A 369 3.39 -21.18 15.77
N VAL A 370 2.37 -20.34 15.55
CA VAL A 370 2.15 -19.17 16.45
C VAL A 370 1.26 -19.55 17.61
N LEU A 371 1.58 -18.95 18.74
CA LEU A 371 0.89 -19.12 20.00
C LEU A 371 -0.19 -18.06 20.14
N LEU A 372 -1.46 -18.48 20.22
CA LEU A 372 -2.54 -17.58 20.63
C LEU A 372 -2.49 -17.42 22.16
N LYS A 373 -2.02 -16.27 22.62
CA LYS A 373 -1.98 -15.93 24.05
C LYS A 373 -3.18 -15.07 24.41
N VAL A 374 -3.95 -15.52 25.39
CA VAL A 374 -5.06 -14.75 25.94
C VAL A 374 -4.64 -14.07 27.24
N VAL A 375 -4.95 -12.78 27.35
CA VAL A 375 -4.76 -11.98 28.56
C VAL A 375 -6.11 -11.48 29.06
N GLU A 376 -6.26 -11.26 30.36
CA GLU A 376 -7.51 -10.83 30.97
C GLU A 376 -7.34 -9.47 31.66
N ASP A 377 -8.33 -8.60 31.46
CA ASP A 377 -8.51 -7.43 32.30
C ASP A 377 -9.15 -7.81 33.63
N THR A 378 -8.61 -7.23 34.69
CA THR A 378 -9.11 -7.34 36.07
C THR A 378 -9.39 -5.95 36.61
N PRO A 379 -10.05 -5.81 37.78
CA PRO A 379 -10.19 -4.50 38.43
C PRO A 379 -8.85 -3.80 38.68
N GLU A 380 -7.73 -4.55 38.74
CA GLU A 380 -6.39 -4.03 39.01
C GLU A 380 -5.50 -3.91 37.75
N VAL A 381 -5.83 -4.59 36.64
CA VAL A 381 -4.99 -4.64 35.42
C VAL A 381 -5.82 -4.41 34.16
N TYR A 382 -5.34 -3.52 33.29
CA TYR A 382 -5.88 -3.24 31.96
C TYR A 382 -4.84 -3.56 30.88
N ASN A 383 -5.16 -4.43 29.92
CA ASN A 383 -4.24 -4.83 28.86
C ASN A 383 -4.48 -3.99 27.59
N LEU A 384 -3.39 -3.60 26.95
CA LEU A 384 -3.35 -2.94 25.64
C LEU A 384 -2.43 -3.72 24.69
N LEU A 385 -2.94 -4.08 23.52
CA LEU A 385 -2.22 -4.92 22.56
C LEU A 385 -1.56 -4.08 21.46
N VAL A 386 -0.33 -4.40 21.08
CA VAL A 386 0.41 -3.68 20.02
C VAL A 386 1.36 -4.64 19.30
N CYS A 387 1.83 -4.22 18.13
CA CYS A 387 3.04 -4.76 17.52
C CYS A 387 3.93 -3.57 17.16
N THR A 388 4.93 -3.29 17.97
CA THR A 388 5.77 -2.08 17.80
C THR A 388 6.57 -2.12 16.51
N LEU A 389 6.96 -3.32 16.07
CA LEU A 389 7.82 -3.53 14.90
C LEU A 389 7.06 -3.46 13.57
N CYS A 390 5.89 -4.09 13.45
CA CYS A 390 5.09 -4.11 12.22
C CYS A 390 3.61 -3.86 12.50
N SER A 391 2.84 -4.94 12.55
CA SER A 391 1.40 -4.98 12.73
C SER A 391 0.92 -6.42 12.97
N CYS A 392 1.75 -7.27 13.58
CA CYS A 392 1.36 -8.65 13.94
C CYS A 392 0.02 -8.63 14.67
N TYR A 393 -0.97 -9.35 14.15
CA TYR A 393 -2.37 -9.20 14.54
C TYR A 393 -3.13 -10.48 14.26
N PRO A 394 -4.01 -10.97 15.17
CA PRO A 394 -4.74 -12.23 14.98
C PRO A 394 -5.86 -12.10 13.92
N ILE A 395 -5.47 -12.01 12.65
CA ILE A 395 -6.37 -11.65 11.52
C ILE A 395 -7.51 -12.65 11.35
N SER A 396 -7.23 -13.94 11.50
CA SER A 396 -8.22 -15.01 11.40
C SER A 396 -9.37 -14.89 12.43
N ILE A 397 -9.08 -14.29 13.59
CA ILE A 397 -10.04 -14.12 14.69
C ILE A 397 -10.71 -12.74 14.64
N LEU A 398 -9.93 -11.70 14.39
CA LEU A 398 -10.35 -10.30 14.55
C LEU A 398 -10.46 -9.51 13.24
N GLY A 399 -10.20 -10.12 12.09
CA GLY A 399 -10.20 -9.44 10.79
C GLY A 399 -8.91 -8.71 10.47
N MET A 400 -8.92 -7.95 9.39
CA MET A 400 -7.75 -7.16 8.99
C MET A 400 -7.36 -6.18 10.09
N ALA A 401 -6.06 -6.04 10.31
CA ALA A 401 -5.53 -5.06 11.27
C ALA A 401 -6.02 -3.65 10.88
N PRO A 402 -6.51 -2.83 11.84
CA PRO A 402 -6.98 -1.49 11.55
C PRO A 402 -5.87 -0.57 11.03
N SER A 403 -6.21 0.45 10.24
CA SER A 403 -5.26 1.48 9.78
C SER A 403 -4.49 2.13 10.93
N TRP A 404 -5.19 2.51 12.01
CA TRP A 404 -4.58 3.08 13.20
C TRP A 404 -3.63 2.11 13.93
N TYR A 405 -3.87 0.80 13.86
CA TYR A 405 -3.00 -0.20 14.50
C TYR A 405 -1.65 -0.31 13.77
N LYS A 406 -1.69 -0.20 12.44
CA LYS A 406 -0.52 -0.17 11.54
C LYS A 406 0.27 1.14 11.64
N ALA A 407 -0.38 2.21 12.09
CA ALA A 407 0.20 3.55 12.14
C ALA A 407 1.41 3.64 13.09
N ARG A 408 2.45 4.35 12.64
CA ARG A 408 3.67 4.56 13.43
C ARG A 408 3.40 5.25 14.76
N SER A 409 2.47 6.21 14.76
CA SER A 409 2.05 6.96 15.94
C SER A 409 1.46 6.05 17.02
N TYR A 410 0.59 5.10 16.67
CA TYR A 410 0.08 4.10 17.63
C TYR A 410 1.22 3.22 18.14
N ARG A 411 1.94 2.58 17.21
CA ARG A 411 2.99 1.61 17.54
C ARG A 411 4.04 2.15 18.49
N ALA A 412 4.52 3.37 18.26
CA ALA A 412 5.54 3.99 19.10
C ALA A 412 4.98 4.54 20.43
N ARG A 413 3.76 5.09 20.44
CA ARG A 413 3.19 5.69 21.65
C ARG A 413 2.62 4.64 22.61
N SER A 414 2.07 3.52 22.13
CA SER A 414 1.43 2.51 22.99
C SER A 414 2.37 1.93 24.06
N VAL A 415 3.68 1.90 23.82
CA VAL A 415 4.68 1.46 24.81
C VAL A 415 5.31 2.59 25.63
N ARG A 416 5.13 3.86 25.22
CA ARG A 416 5.76 5.03 25.84
C ARG A 416 4.79 5.90 26.64
N ASP A 417 3.59 6.08 26.12
CA ASP A 417 2.49 6.86 26.68
C ASP A 417 1.15 6.13 26.42
N PRO A 418 0.94 4.95 27.04
CA PRO A 418 -0.28 4.19 26.82
C PRO A 418 -1.53 4.92 27.32
N ARG A 419 -1.46 5.67 28.42
CA ARG A 419 -2.60 6.44 28.94
C ARG A 419 -3.00 7.56 27.98
N GLY A 420 -2.04 8.25 27.35
CA GLY A 420 -2.34 9.23 26.31
C GLY A 420 -2.94 8.60 25.06
N VAL A 421 -2.47 7.43 24.63
CA VAL A 421 -3.09 6.67 23.53
C VAL A 421 -4.54 6.31 23.87
N LEU A 422 -4.79 5.73 25.04
CA LEU A 422 -6.14 5.38 25.47
C LEU A 422 -7.06 6.60 25.56
N LYS A 423 -6.54 7.73 26.06
CA LYS A 423 -7.27 9.00 26.10
C LYS A 423 -7.64 9.50 24.69
N ASP A 424 -6.74 9.35 23.71
CA ASP A 424 -7.06 9.67 22.31
C ASP A 424 -8.19 8.78 21.79
N PHE A 425 -8.19 7.51 22.14
CA PHE A 425 -9.32 6.61 21.91
C PHE A 425 -10.49 6.85 22.88
N GLY A 426 -10.55 7.93 23.65
CA GLY A 426 -11.68 8.22 24.55
C GLY A 426 -11.87 7.20 25.67
N THR A 427 -10.81 6.49 26.05
CA THR A 427 -10.78 5.48 27.11
C THR A 427 -9.95 6.01 28.28
N THR A 428 -10.54 6.00 29.47
CA THR A 428 -9.87 6.44 30.70
C THR A 428 -9.68 5.25 31.62
N VAL A 429 -8.43 4.84 31.82
CA VAL A 429 -8.08 3.84 32.84
C VAL A 429 -7.77 4.60 34.14
N PRO A 430 -8.35 4.23 35.30
CA PRO A 430 -8.05 4.88 36.58
C PRO A 430 -6.56 4.81 36.95
N GLU A 431 -6.10 5.74 37.78
CA GLU A 431 -4.68 5.84 38.16
C GLU A 431 -4.19 4.59 38.92
N GLY A 432 -5.03 4.02 39.79
CA GLY A 432 -4.73 2.82 40.56
C GLY A 432 -4.79 1.51 39.78
N VAL A 433 -5.21 1.52 38.51
CA VAL A 433 -5.26 0.33 37.64
C VAL A 433 -3.98 0.27 36.82
N ALA A 434 -3.24 -0.83 36.92
CA ALA A 434 -2.01 -1.05 36.16
C ALA A 434 -2.34 -1.25 34.68
N ILE A 435 -1.51 -0.71 33.78
CA ILE A 435 -1.62 -0.99 32.35
C ILE A 435 -0.52 -1.97 31.95
N GLN A 436 -0.91 -3.10 31.36
CA GLN A 436 -0.01 -4.09 30.80
C GLN A 436 0.00 -3.99 29.27
N ILE A 437 1.17 -3.74 28.69
CA ILE A 437 1.34 -3.71 27.23
C ILE A 437 1.77 -5.08 26.74
N CYS A 438 1.04 -5.64 25.79
CA CYS A 438 1.36 -6.91 25.14
C CYS A 438 1.86 -6.63 23.71
N ASP A 439 3.18 -6.67 23.52
CA ASP A 439 3.83 -6.41 22.24
C ASP A 439 4.04 -7.73 21.47
N SER A 440 3.39 -7.86 20.32
CA SER A 440 3.40 -9.04 19.45
C SER A 440 4.65 -9.03 18.54
N ASN A 441 5.83 -9.11 19.14
CA ASN A 441 7.11 -8.95 18.44
C ASN A 441 7.66 -10.25 17.79
N ALA A 442 7.14 -11.41 18.20
CA ALA A 442 7.55 -12.73 17.73
C ALA A 442 6.31 -13.54 17.28
N ASP A 443 6.34 -14.86 17.48
CA ASP A 443 5.29 -15.79 17.07
C ASP A 443 4.15 -15.92 18.08
N THR A 444 3.92 -14.90 18.91
CA THR A 444 2.72 -14.82 19.76
C THR A 444 1.75 -13.80 19.18
N ARG A 445 0.47 -14.13 19.19
CA ARG A 445 -0.62 -13.18 18.93
C ARG A 445 -1.49 -13.09 20.16
N PHE A 446 -1.77 -11.88 20.58
CA PHE A 446 -2.57 -11.63 21.77
C PHE A 446 -4.02 -11.35 21.42
N ILE A 447 -4.93 -11.82 22.27
CA ILE A 447 -6.30 -11.30 22.39
C ILE A 447 -6.59 -11.04 23.87
N LYS A 448 -7.44 -10.05 24.14
CA LYS A 448 -7.82 -9.66 25.50
C LYS A 448 -9.23 -10.13 25.83
N ILE A 449 -9.42 -10.64 27.04
CA ILE A 449 -10.74 -10.75 27.70
C ILE A 449 -10.94 -9.45 28.49
N PRO A 450 -11.72 -8.47 27.98
CA PRO A 450 -12.05 -7.29 28.76
C PRO A 450 -12.97 -7.63 29.95
N LEU A 451 -13.07 -6.72 30.91
CA LEU A 451 -14.07 -6.82 31.99
C LEU A 451 -15.47 -6.88 31.39
N ARG A 452 -16.29 -7.81 31.89
CA ARG A 452 -17.71 -7.93 31.52
C ARG A 452 -18.46 -6.66 31.98
N PRO A 453 -19.20 -5.98 31.09
CA PRO A 453 -20.01 -4.82 31.49
C PRO A 453 -21.05 -5.18 32.56
N ALA A 454 -21.26 -4.28 33.53
CA ALA A 454 -22.33 -4.41 34.52
C ALA A 454 -23.72 -4.34 33.86
N GLY A 455 -24.75 -4.89 34.52
CA GLY A 455 -26.11 -4.91 33.99
C GLY A 455 -26.35 -5.98 32.91
N THR A 456 -25.39 -6.89 32.73
CA THR A 456 -25.48 -8.01 31.79
C THR A 456 -25.79 -9.33 32.48
N GLU A 457 -26.20 -9.32 33.75
CA GLU A 457 -26.54 -10.52 34.51
C GLU A 457 -27.67 -11.29 33.80
N GLY A 458 -27.49 -12.60 33.63
CA GLY A 458 -28.47 -13.46 32.94
C GLY A 458 -28.56 -13.31 31.43
N TRP A 459 -27.73 -12.45 30.80
CA TRP A 459 -27.67 -12.33 29.34
C TRP A 459 -27.19 -13.64 28.68
N THR A 460 -27.71 -13.93 27.50
CA THR A 460 -27.25 -15.03 26.67
C THR A 460 -25.88 -14.75 26.07
N GLU A 461 -25.18 -15.80 25.60
CA GLU A 461 -23.89 -15.67 24.92
C GLU A 461 -23.97 -14.73 23.71
N ASP A 462 -25.04 -14.83 22.92
CA ASP A 462 -25.32 -13.95 21.78
C ASP A 462 -25.45 -12.47 22.17
N GLN A 463 -26.19 -12.18 23.23
CA GLN A 463 -26.36 -10.81 23.72
C GLN A 463 -25.01 -10.26 24.24
N LEU A 464 -24.22 -11.09 24.92
CA LEU A 464 -22.88 -10.71 25.39
C LEU A 464 -21.90 -10.47 24.23
N GLN A 465 -21.96 -11.30 23.19
CA GLN A 465 -21.15 -11.16 21.99
C GLN A 465 -21.38 -9.80 21.31
N ALA A 466 -22.63 -9.30 21.34
CA ALA A 466 -22.97 -8.00 20.78
C ALA A 466 -22.22 -6.82 21.42
N LEU A 467 -21.75 -6.98 22.67
CA LEU A 467 -21.02 -5.95 23.42
C LEU A 467 -19.52 -5.93 23.12
N VAL A 468 -19.00 -7.02 22.55
CA VAL A 468 -17.56 -7.19 22.32
C VAL A 468 -17.19 -6.62 20.95
N THR A 469 -16.52 -5.48 20.94
CA THR A 469 -15.94 -4.89 19.73
C THR A 469 -14.49 -5.34 19.54
N ARG A 470 -14.00 -5.28 18.30
CA ARG A 470 -12.58 -5.46 17.99
C ARG A 470 -11.70 -4.55 18.85
N ASP A 471 -12.08 -3.29 18.97
CA ASP A 471 -11.36 -2.28 19.73
C ASP A 471 -11.29 -2.60 21.23
N ALA A 472 -12.33 -3.26 21.77
CA ALA A 472 -12.33 -3.77 23.14
C ALA A 472 -11.38 -4.97 23.32
N VAL A 473 -11.27 -5.85 22.30
CA VAL A 473 -10.34 -6.99 22.32
C VAL A 473 -8.88 -6.55 22.12
N ILE A 474 -8.62 -5.49 21.36
CA ILE A 474 -7.28 -4.87 21.25
C ILE A 474 -6.96 -4.07 22.52
N GLY A 475 -7.98 -3.58 23.22
CA GLY A 475 -7.85 -2.81 24.45
C GLY A 475 -7.63 -1.32 24.24
N VAL A 476 -8.09 -0.76 23.12
CA VAL A 476 -8.15 0.70 22.93
C VAL A 476 -9.48 1.29 23.41
N ARG A 477 -10.51 0.45 23.57
CA ARG A 477 -11.85 0.79 24.10
C ARG A 477 -12.26 -0.19 25.20
N HIS A 478 -13.27 0.18 25.98
CA HIS A 478 -14.06 -0.78 26.76
C HIS A 478 -15.10 -1.46 25.86
N PRO A 479 -15.63 -2.64 26.24
CA PRO A 479 -16.80 -3.20 25.58
C PRO A 479 -17.99 -2.23 25.67
N LYS A 480 -18.95 -2.38 24.76
CA LYS A 480 -20.16 -1.55 24.79
C LYS A 480 -20.89 -1.74 26.12
N THR A 481 -21.35 -0.63 26.68
CA THR A 481 -22.29 -0.62 27.80
C THR A 481 -23.67 -1.07 27.32
N VAL A 482 -24.53 -1.47 28.28
CA VAL A 482 -25.92 -1.82 27.97
C VAL A 482 -26.66 -0.62 27.39
N GLU A 483 -26.36 0.59 27.87
CA GLU A 483 -26.91 1.85 27.37
C GLU A 483 -26.52 2.11 25.91
N GLU A 484 -25.25 1.94 25.56
CA GLU A 484 -24.76 2.09 24.18
C GLU A 484 -25.41 1.06 23.25
N PHE A 485 -25.46 -0.20 23.67
CA PHE A 485 -26.10 -1.27 22.90
C PHE A 485 -27.59 -0.99 22.64
N ASN A 486 -28.32 -0.53 23.66
CA ASN A 486 -29.73 -0.17 23.51
C ASN A 486 -29.93 1.05 22.61
N LYS A 487 -29.02 2.04 22.66
CA LYS A 487 -29.07 3.22 21.80
C LYS A 487 -28.83 2.88 20.32
N GLU A 488 -28.08 1.82 20.05
CA GLU A 488 -27.84 1.28 18.70
C GLU A 488 -28.98 0.38 18.19
N GLY A 489 -30.09 0.28 18.95
CA GLY A 489 -31.27 -0.48 18.58
C GLY A 489 -31.34 -1.89 19.20
N GLY A 490 -30.34 -2.31 19.97
CA GLY A 490 -30.37 -3.56 20.73
C GLY A 490 -30.46 -4.83 19.88
N VAL A 491 -30.16 -4.73 18.58
CA VAL A 491 -30.22 -5.86 17.65
C VAL A 491 -28.86 -6.55 17.62
N PHE A 492 -28.82 -7.77 18.17
CA PHE A 492 -27.74 -8.69 17.83
C PHE A 492 -27.96 -9.19 16.40
N HIS A 493 -26.91 -9.11 15.59
CA HIS A 493 -26.87 -9.77 14.29
C HIS A 493 -26.11 -11.09 14.45
N PRO A 494 -26.77 -12.19 14.91
CA PRO A 494 -26.16 -13.50 14.86
C PRO A 494 -25.79 -13.77 13.41
N LYS A 495 -24.58 -14.23 13.14
CA LYS A 495 -24.25 -14.61 11.78
C LYS A 495 -25.16 -15.77 11.37
N SER A 496 -25.96 -15.52 10.33
CA SER A 496 -26.54 -16.59 9.53
C SER A 496 -25.42 -17.43 8.96
N GLU A 497 -25.59 -18.76 9.01
CA GLU A 497 -24.84 -19.68 8.17
C GLU A 497 -24.87 -19.15 6.72
N GLY A 498 -23.69 -18.93 6.12
CA GLY A 498 -23.57 -18.64 4.68
C GLY A 498 -23.49 -17.17 4.21
N TYR A 499 -23.29 -16.17 5.07
CA TYR A 499 -23.21 -14.77 4.61
C TYR A 499 -21.86 -14.38 3.97
N LYS A 500 -21.85 -14.12 2.66
CA LYS A 500 -20.77 -13.47 1.85
C LYS A 500 -21.02 -11.95 1.69
N GLY A 501 -21.17 -11.21 2.78
CA GLY A 501 -21.42 -9.76 2.74
C GLY A 501 -20.75 -9.00 3.90
N LYS A 502 -20.56 -7.69 3.69
CA LYS A 502 -19.82 -6.79 4.60
C LYS A 502 -20.51 -6.67 5.96
N PHE A 503 -19.90 -7.28 6.98
CA PHE A 503 -19.94 -6.67 8.31
C PHE A 503 -18.95 -5.51 8.29
N ILE A 504 -19.45 -4.29 8.46
CA ILE A 504 -18.61 -3.17 8.83
C ILE A 504 -18.45 -3.30 10.34
N TYR A 505 -17.28 -3.74 10.80
CA TYR A 505 -16.85 -3.46 12.17
C TYR A 505 -16.80 -1.94 12.28
N GLN A 506 -17.81 -1.34 12.90
CA GLN A 506 -17.73 -0.01 13.45
C GLN A 506 -17.42 -0.10 14.94
#